data_AF-A0A292ECW0-F1
#
_entry.id   AF-A0A292ECW0-F1
#
_cell.length_a   1.000
_cell.length_b   1.000
_cell.length_c   1.000
_cell.angle_alpha   90.00
_cell.angle_beta   90.00
_cell.angle_gamma   90.00
#
_symmetry.space_group_name_H-M   'P 1'
#
loop_
_entity.id
_entity.type
_entity.pdbx_description
1 polymer ?
#
loop_
_entity_poly.entity_id
_entity_poly.type
_entity_poly.pdbx_seq_one_letter_code
_entity_poly.pdbx_strand_id
1 'polypeptide(L)'
;MRMTNKDPYLDEKIATIADFVGRDFMRLARELLQLQEQRSDMFVEVAEQVGIGRRKSFALARIARIFNDLNIPDERLNRIGWAKLNRISGHLDEDNALHLLALAEDYTFYELDAILKGKQPVDGAKVLLLHLPEDIHSRFREVLIKHGARPTASGGLSGKERALANLLAELTDS
;
A
#
# COMPACT_ATOMS: atom_id res chain seq x y z
N MET A 1 -25.14 6.11 -35.86
CA MET A 1 -24.05 7.05 -35.54
C MET A 1 -24.30 7.55 -34.12
N ARG A 2 -23.71 6.91 -33.10
CA ARG A 2 -23.82 7.39 -31.71
C ARG A 2 -22.88 8.57 -31.57
N MET A 3 -23.43 9.78 -31.52
CA MET A 3 -22.66 10.93 -31.06
C MET A 3 -22.37 10.67 -29.58
N THR A 4 -21.14 10.24 -29.28
CA THR A 4 -20.58 10.31 -27.93
C THR A 4 -20.53 11.79 -27.58
N ASN A 5 -21.58 12.28 -26.93
CA ASN A 5 -21.58 13.59 -26.33
C ASN A 5 -20.58 13.52 -25.18
N LYS A 6 -19.30 13.80 -25.46
CA LYS A 6 -18.24 13.84 -24.46
C LYS A 6 -18.55 15.03 -23.55
N ASP A 7 -18.82 14.76 -22.27
CA ASP A 7 -19.02 15.80 -21.27
C ASP A 7 -17.72 16.64 -21.19
N PRO A 8 -17.73 17.93 -21.55
CA PRO A 8 -16.52 18.78 -21.54
C PRO A 8 -15.83 18.82 -20.17
N TYR A 9 -16.61 18.65 -19.09
CA TYR A 9 -16.08 18.54 -17.73
C TYR A 9 -15.20 17.29 -17.56
N LEU A 10 -15.56 16.19 -18.23
CA LEU A 10 -14.81 14.94 -18.19
C LEU A 10 -13.40 15.13 -18.76
N ASP A 11 -13.31 15.70 -19.96
CA ASP A 11 -12.03 15.88 -20.66
C ASP A 11 -11.10 16.84 -19.88
N GLU A 12 -11.64 17.93 -19.33
CA GLU A 12 -10.89 18.87 -18.47
C GLU A 12 -10.40 18.20 -17.17
N LYS A 13 -11.26 17.43 -16.50
CA LYS A 13 -10.88 16.73 -15.26
C LYS A 13 -9.86 15.63 -15.51
N ILE A 14 -9.97 14.88 -16.61
CA ILE A 14 -8.97 13.90 -17.01
C ILE A 14 -7.61 14.59 -17.22
N ALA A 15 -7.58 15.69 -17.99
CA ALA A 15 -6.34 16.42 -18.25
C ALA A 15 -5.69 16.92 -16.96
N THR A 16 -6.50 17.49 -16.06
CA THR A 16 -6.05 17.98 -14.75
C THR A 16 -5.47 16.85 -13.90
N ILE A 17 -6.20 15.75 -13.75
CA ILE A 17 -5.79 14.61 -12.91
C ILE A 17 -4.54 13.93 -13.50
N ALA A 18 -4.48 13.77 -14.82
CA ALA A 18 -3.34 13.18 -15.52
C ALA A 18 -2.04 13.97 -15.27
N ASP A 19 -2.11 15.28 -15.04
CA ASP A 19 -0.94 16.10 -14.74
C ASP A 19 -0.27 15.70 -13.41
N PHE A 20 -1.04 15.20 -12.45
CA PHE A 20 -0.50 14.84 -11.13
C PHE A 20 -0.10 13.37 -11.00
N VAL A 21 -0.51 12.52 -11.94
CA VAL A 21 -0.19 11.08 -11.91
C VAL A 21 1.32 10.88 -11.89
N GLY A 22 1.82 10.23 -10.83
CA GLY A 22 3.24 9.92 -10.64
C GLY A 22 4.12 11.10 -10.23
N ARG A 23 3.59 12.33 -10.18
CA ARG A 23 4.33 13.55 -9.83
C ARG A 23 3.99 14.08 -8.44
N ASP A 24 2.70 14.16 -8.13
CA ASP A 24 2.21 14.72 -6.85
C ASP A 24 0.96 13.95 -6.43
N PHE A 25 1.14 12.97 -5.52
CA PHE A 25 0.03 12.10 -5.18
C PHE A 25 -1.01 12.80 -4.29
N MET A 26 -0.62 13.76 -3.45
CA MET A 26 -1.58 14.47 -2.59
C MET A 26 -2.45 15.38 -3.43
N ARG A 27 -1.89 16.09 -4.41
CA ARG A 27 -2.67 16.90 -5.33
C ARG A 27 -3.62 16.04 -6.16
N LEU A 28 -3.14 14.91 -6.67
CA LEU A 28 -3.99 13.89 -7.30
C LEU A 28 -5.12 13.42 -6.38
N ALA A 29 -4.83 13.13 -5.11
CA ALA A 29 -5.80 12.65 -4.13
C ALA A 29 -6.89 13.70 -3.85
N ARG A 30 -6.52 14.99 -3.78
CA ARG A 30 -7.44 16.11 -3.59
C ARG A 30 -8.34 16.33 -4.82
N GLU A 31 -7.80 16.23 -6.03
CA GLU A 31 -8.61 16.29 -7.27
C GLU A 31 -9.60 15.13 -7.36
N LEU A 32 -9.17 13.92 -6.98
CA LEU A 32 -10.05 12.75 -6.89
C LEU A 32 -11.15 12.93 -5.83
N LEU A 33 -10.83 13.50 -4.68
CA LEU A 33 -11.82 13.82 -3.64
C LEU A 33 -12.84 14.84 -4.16
N GLN A 34 -12.38 15.92 -4.77
CA GLN A 34 -13.27 16.95 -5.34
C GLN A 34 -14.18 16.35 -6.42
N LEU A 35 -13.64 15.51 -7.31
CA LEU A 35 -14.43 14.81 -8.31
C LEU A 35 -15.47 13.89 -7.65
N GLN A 36 -15.09 13.15 -6.61
CA GLN A 36 -15.99 12.28 -5.87
C GLN A 36 -17.16 13.07 -5.23
N GLU A 37 -16.88 14.26 -4.70
CA GLU A 37 -17.88 15.12 -4.04
C GLU A 37 -18.80 15.82 -5.04
N GLN A 38 -18.30 16.20 -6.21
CA GLN A 38 -19.05 16.97 -7.21
C GLN A 38 -19.77 16.09 -8.25
N ARG A 39 -19.13 15.00 -8.70
CA ARG A 39 -19.58 14.13 -9.80
C ARG A 39 -19.22 12.67 -9.52
N SER A 40 -19.81 12.12 -8.45
CA SER A 40 -19.56 10.73 -8.03
C SER A 40 -19.90 9.68 -9.11
N ASP A 41 -20.82 10.01 -10.02
CA ASP A 41 -21.18 9.22 -11.20
C ASP A 41 -20.00 9.00 -12.16
N MET A 42 -19.09 9.99 -12.26
CA MET A 42 -17.95 9.97 -13.18
C MET A 42 -16.64 9.53 -12.53
N PHE A 43 -16.62 9.39 -11.20
CA PHE A 43 -15.39 9.18 -10.42
C PHE A 43 -14.57 7.98 -10.88
N VAL A 44 -15.22 6.83 -11.07
CA VAL A 44 -14.54 5.59 -11.47
C VAL A 44 -14.05 5.70 -12.92
N GLU A 45 -14.88 6.24 -13.81
CA GLU A 45 -14.53 6.40 -15.23
C GLU A 45 -13.30 7.28 -15.41
N VAL A 46 -13.28 8.46 -14.78
CA VAL A 46 -12.12 9.37 -14.86
C VAL A 46 -10.86 8.70 -14.32
N ALA A 47 -10.95 8.05 -13.15
CA ALA A 47 -9.81 7.38 -12.55
C ALA A 47 -9.23 6.29 -13.44
N GLU A 48 -10.08 5.47 -14.07
CA GLU A 48 -9.63 4.42 -14.98
C GLU A 48 -9.00 4.99 -16.26
N GLN A 49 -9.56 6.08 -16.82
CA GLN A 49 -9.00 6.73 -18.01
C GLN A 49 -7.60 7.31 -17.79
N VAL A 50 -7.25 7.70 -16.56
CA VAL A 50 -5.89 8.15 -16.20
C VAL A 50 -4.99 7.03 -15.66
N GLY A 51 -5.42 5.76 -15.77
CA GLY A 51 -4.62 4.60 -15.36
C GLY A 51 -4.59 4.34 -13.85
N ILE A 52 -5.54 4.88 -13.08
CA ILE A 52 -5.67 4.64 -11.64
C ILE A 52 -6.76 3.61 -11.40
N GLY A 53 -6.36 2.40 -11.01
CA GLY A 53 -7.32 1.35 -10.67
C GLY A 53 -8.28 1.75 -9.54
N ARG A 54 -9.52 1.27 -9.62
CA ARG A 54 -10.62 1.59 -8.69
C ARG A 54 -10.25 1.56 -7.21
N ARG A 55 -9.59 0.50 -6.73
CA ARG A 55 -9.19 0.41 -5.31
C ARG A 55 -8.27 1.55 -4.88
N LYS A 56 -7.36 1.96 -5.77
CA LYS A 56 -6.39 3.04 -5.51
C LYS A 56 -7.09 4.39 -5.52
N SER A 57 -8.03 4.65 -6.44
CA SER A 57 -8.73 5.93 -6.50
C SER A 57 -9.54 6.20 -5.23
N PHE A 58 -10.32 5.22 -4.75
CA PHE A 58 -11.04 5.34 -3.48
C PHE A 58 -10.10 5.51 -2.27
N ALA A 59 -8.96 4.82 -2.26
CA ALA A 59 -7.96 4.98 -1.21
C ALA A 59 -7.38 6.40 -1.18
N LEU A 60 -7.05 6.97 -2.35
CA LEU A 60 -6.52 8.33 -2.47
C LEU A 60 -7.55 9.37 -2.02
N ALA A 61 -8.80 9.28 -2.49
CA ALA A 61 -9.86 10.20 -2.06
C ALA A 61 -10.08 10.16 -0.53
N ARG A 62 -10.03 8.96 0.07
CA ARG A 62 -10.11 8.78 1.53
C ARG A 62 -8.93 9.42 2.26
N ILE A 63 -7.69 9.24 1.76
CA ILE A 63 -6.49 9.87 2.31
C ILE A 63 -6.66 11.40 2.30
N ALA A 64 -7.03 11.98 1.15
CA ALA A 64 -7.24 13.42 1.05
C ALA A 64 -8.27 13.92 2.05
N ARG A 65 -9.39 13.21 2.21
CA ARG A 65 -10.43 13.59 3.18
C ARG A 65 -9.89 13.64 4.61
N ILE A 66 -9.21 12.59 5.06
CA ILE A 66 -8.67 12.53 6.43
C ILE A 66 -7.65 13.63 6.69
N PHE A 67 -6.76 13.89 5.73
CA PHE A 67 -5.67 14.85 5.92
C PHE A 67 -6.06 16.31 5.63
N ASN A 68 -7.20 16.56 4.98
CA ASN A 68 -7.76 17.91 4.87
C ASN A 68 -8.07 18.50 6.24
N ASP A 69 -8.59 17.69 7.15
CA ASP A 69 -9.06 18.16 8.46
C ASP A 69 -7.90 18.39 9.46
N LEU A 70 -6.74 17.78 9.20
CA LEU A 70 -5.61 17.75 10.13
C LEU A 70 -4.55 18.84 9.90
N ASN A 71 -4.75 19.75 8.93
CA ASN A 71 -3.84 20.86 8.59
C ASN A 71 -2.35 20.45 8.45
N ILE A 72 -2.08 19.28 7.85
CA ILE A 72 -0.72 18.79 7.62
C ILE A 72 -0.23 19.23 6.24
N PRO A 73 1.02 19.72 6.11
CA PRO A 73 1.58 20.10 4.82
C PRO A 73 1.63 18.95 3.82
N ASP A 74 1.16 19.19 2.59
CA ASP A 74 1.17 18.20 1.50
C ASP A 74 2.58 17.69 1.19
N GLU A 75 3.62 18.52 1.36
CA GLU A 75 5.02 18.14 1.17
C GLU A 75 5.47 17.03 2.12
N ARG A 76 4.93 17.00 3.35
CA ARG A 76 5.21 15.93 4.31
C ARG A 76 4.52 14.64 3.87
N LEU A 77 3.24 14.74 3.53
CA LEU A 77 2.43 13.61 3.08
C LEU A 77 2.99 13.01 1.79
N ASN A 78 3.40 13.85 0.83
CA ASN A 78 4.05 13.47 -0.42
C ASN A 78 5.33 12.66 -0.20
N ARG A 79 6.16 13.06 0.78
CA ARG A 79 7.38 12.31 1.16
C ARG A 79 7.08 10.94 1.77
N ILE A 80 6.04 10.84 2.60
CA ILE A 80 5.64 9.56 3.23
C ILE A 80 5.12 8.56 2.19
N GLY A 81 4.37 9.06 1.20
CA GLY A 81 3.84 8.25 0.11
C GLY A 81 2.51 7.57 0.42
N TRP A 82 1.71 7.38 -0.63
CA TRP A 82 0.33 6.88 -0.52
C TRP A 82 0.20 5.53 0.19
N ALA A 83 1.17 4.62 0.03
CA ALA A 83 1.08 3.26 0.58
C ALA A 83 1.12 3.27 2.12
N LYS A 84 2.06 4.02 2.71
CA LYS A 84 2.16 4.18 4.17
C LYS A 84 0.98 4.99 4.71
N LEU A 85 0.58 6.07 4.04
CA LEU A 85 -0.61 6.84 4.43
C LEU A 85 -1.91 6.01 4.38
N ASN A 86 -2.08 5.21 3.33
CA ASN A 86 -3.21 4.29 3.23
C ASN A 86 -3.20 3.27 4.38
N ARG A 87 -2.01 2.87 4.86
CA ARG A 87 -1.85 1.92 5.95
C ARG A 87 -2.23 2.53 7.31
N ILE A 88 -1.74 3.72 7.63
CA ILE A 88 -2.03 4.39 8.92
C ILE A 88 -3.44 4.95 8.98
N SER A 89 -4.04 5.32 7.84
CA SER A 89 -5.35 5.96 7.79
C SER A 89 -6.53 5.11 8.28
N GLY A 90 -6.35 3.81 8.50
CA GLY A 90 -7.34 2.98 9.20
C GLY A 90 -7.26 3.07 10.73
N HIS A 91 -6.24 3.75 11.25
CA HIS A 91 -5.91 3.88 12.67
C HIS A 91 -5.84 5.35 13.12
N LEU A 92 -6.00 6.31 12.20
CA LEU A 92 -5.92 7.74 12.50
C LEU A 92 -7.13 8.20 13.31
N ASP A 93 -6.86 8.96 14.36
CA ASP A 93 -7.78 9.88 15.02
C ASP A 93 -7.06 11.24 15.21
N GLU A 94 -7.79 12.26 15.68
CA GLU A 94 -7.24 13.61 15.86
C GLU A 94 -6.08 13.63 16.88
N ASP A 95 -6.11 12.75 17.87
CA ASP A 95 -5.13 12.70 18.97
C ASP A 95 -3.83 11.99 18.58
N ASN A 96 -3.91 11.04 17.64
CA ASN A 96 -2.79 10.17 17.28
C ASN A 96 -2.15 10.49 15.92
N ALA A 97 -2.72 11.44 15.16
CA ALA A 97 -2.32 11.71 13.79
C ALA A 97 -0.83 12.03 13.63
N LEU A 98 -0.31 12.94 14.47
CA LEU A 98 1.09 13.34 14.41
C LEU A 98 2.04 12.18 14.74
N HIS A 99 1.65 11.33 15.70
CA HIS A 99 2.42 10.16 16.09
C HIS A 99 2.48 9.12 14.96
N LEU A 100 1.33 8.78 14.36
CA LEU A 100 1.28 7.82 13.26
C LEU A 100 2.02 8.30 12.01
N LEU A 101 2.05 9.62 11.76
CA LEU A 101 2.86 10.20 10.69
C LEU A 101 4.35 10.09 10.98
N ALA A 102 4.78 10.35 12.22
CA ALA A 102 6.19 10.17 12.61
C ALA A 102 6.63 8.71 12.40
N LEU A 103 5.81 7.74 12.81
CA LEU A 103 6.07 6.32 12.53
C LEU A 103 6.15 6.03 11.02
N ALA A 104 5.29 6.65 10.21
CA ALA A 104 5.32 6.47 8.76
C ALA A 104 6.54 7.12 8.08
N GLU A 105 7.15 8.12 8.70
CA GLU A 105 8.40 8.74 8.26
C GLU A 105 9.60 7.83 8.59
N ASP A 106 9.64 7.31 9.82
CA ASP A 106 10.80 6.58 10.34
C ASP A 106 10.88 5.11 9.87
N TYR A 107 9.73 4.47 9.64
CA TYR A 107 9.67 3.04 9.36
C TYR A 107 9.31 2.72 7.92
N THR A 108 9.88 1.66 7.36
CA THR A 108 9.43 1.09 6.08
C THR A 108 7.97 0.63 6.17
N PHE A 109 7.33 0.41 5.03
CA PHE A 109 5.94 -0.08 5.01
C PHE A 109 5.75 -1.38 5.81
N TYR A 110 6.72 -2.30 5.76
CA TYR A 110 6.65 -3.58 6.44
C TYR A 110 6.82 -3.45 7.95
N GLU A 111 7.75 -2.61 8.41
CA GLU A 111 7.96 -2.32 9.83
C GLU A 111 6.75 -1.60 10.40
N LEU A 112 6.22 -0.60 9.68
CA LEU A 112 5.00 0.10 10.04
C LEU A 112 3.80 -0.87 10.16
N ASP A 113 3.66 -1.80 9.21
CA ASP A 113 2.62 -2.83 9.25
C ASP A 113 2.76 -3.75 10.47
N ALA A 114 4.00 -4.08 10.88
CA ALA A 114 4.27 -4.87 12.07
C ALA A 114 3.90 -4.10 13.35
N ILE A 115 4.35 -2.84 13.48
CA ILE A 115 4.06 -1.96 14.62
C ILE A 115 2.55 -1.80 14.81
N LEU A 116 1.81 -1.48 13.74
CA LEU A 116 0.36 -1.32 13.78
C LEU A 116 -0.40 -2.62 14.13
N LYS A 117 0.24 -3.78 13.96
CA LYS A 117 -0.30 -5.10 14.37
C LYS A 117 0.12 -5.49 15.80
N GLY A 118 0.77 -4.61 16.55
CA GLY A 118 1.30 -4.89 17.87
C GLY A 118 2.49 -5.86 17.87
N LYS A 119 3.18 -6.01 16.73
CA LYS A 119 4.38 -6.84 16.60
C LYS A 119 5.60 -5.93 16.62
N GLN A 120 6.63 -6.29 17.39
CA GLN A 120 7.89 -5.56 17.32
C GLN A 120 8.61 -5.87 15.99
N PRO A 121 9.05 -4.84 15.24
CA PRO A 121 9.95 -5.04 14.10
C PRO A 121 11.21 -5.77 14.53
N VAL A 122 11.71 -6.69 13.70
CA VAL A 122 13.03 -7.30 13.92
C VAL A 122 14.08 -6.33 13.40
N ASP A 123 14.83 -5.71 14.30
CA ASP A 123 15.88 -4.74 13.94
C ASP A 123 16.93 -5.38 13.01
N GLY A 124 17.36 -4.61 12.01
CA GLY A 124 18.33 -5.07 11.00
C GLY A 124 17.82 -6.13 10.01
N ALA A 125 16.54 -6.50 10.01
CA ALA A 125 16.01 -7.52 9.12
C ALA A 125 16.17 -7.15 7.63
N LYS A 126 16.59 -8.13 6.81
CA LYS A 126 16.68 -8.01 5.36
C LYS A 126 15.58 -8.86 4.71
N VAL A 127 14.85 -8.25 3.77
CA VAL A 127 13.83 -8.95 2.99
C VAL A 127 14.46 -9.56 1.74
N LEU A 128 14.18 -10.83 1.50
CA LEU A 128 14.65 -11.56 0.32
C LEU A 128 13.47 -11.94 -0.58
N LEU A 129 13.59 -11.65 -1.87
CA LEU A 129 12.70 -12.16 -2.92
C LEU A 129 13.45 -13.27 -3.67
N LEU A 130 12.86 -14.47 -3.74
CA LEU A 130 13.46 -15.62 -4.40
C LEU A 130 12.54 -16.09 -5.54
N HIS A 131 13.11 -16.21 -6.75
CA HIS A 131 12.46 -16.86 -7.89
C HIS A 131 12.96 -18.30 -7.97
N LEU A 132 12.12 -19.26 -7.61
CA LEU A 132 12.48 -20.68 -7.58
C LEU A 132 11.76 -21.43 -8.71
N PRO A 133 12.46 -22.26 -9.49
CA PRO A 133 11.84 -23.26 -10.36
C PRO A 133 10.96 -24.23 -9.57
N GLU A 134 9.96 -24.85 -10.22
CA GLU A 134 8.92 -25.64 -9.55
C GLU A 134 9.47 -26.81 -8.71
N ASP A 135 10.50 -27.49 -9.21
CA ASP A 135 11.18 -28.60 -8.53
C ASP A 135 11.93 -28.12 -7.28
N ILE A 136 12.62 -26.99 -7.37
CA ILE A 136 13.30 -26.36 -6.23
C ILE A 136 12.30 -25.82 -5.23
N HIS A 137 11.21 -25.19 -5.69
CA HIS A 137 10.16 -24.67 -4.84
C HIS A 137 9.49 -25.80 -4.03
N SER A 138 9.22 -26.94 -4.66
CA SER A 138 8.65 -28.12 -3.99
C SER A 138 9.57 -28.65 -2.90
N ARG A 139 10.87 -28.82 -3.20
CA ARG A 139 11.87 -29.24 -2.21
C ARG A 139 12.03 -28.23 -1.08
N PHE A 140 12.06 -26.94 -1.42
CA PHE A 140 12.14 -25.85 -0.44
C PHE A 140 10.95 -25.89 0.52
N ARG A 141 9.73 -26.10 0.00
CA ARG A 141 8.51 -26.23 0.80
C ARG A 141 8.61 -27.41 1.77
N GLU A 142 9.01 -28.59 1.30
CA GLU A 142 9.14 -29.78 2.13
C GLU A 142 10.15 -29.60 3.26
N VAL A 143 11.32 -29.04 2.95
CA VAL A 143 12.36 -28.74 3.94
C VAL A 143 11.82 -27.77 4.98
N LEU A 144 11.22 -26.64 4.58
CA LEU A 144 10.68 -25.69 5.55
C LEU A 144 9.60 -26.30 6.45
N ILE A 145 8.77 -27.21 5.95
CA ILE A 145 7.80 -27.93 6.80
C ILE A 145 8.53 -28.79 7.85
N LYS A 146 9.58 -29.52 7.46
CA LYS A 146 10.41 -30.30 8.40
C LYS A 146 11.02 -29.44 9.51
N HIS A 147 11.39 -28.19 9.20
CA HIS A 147 11.94 -27.25 10.19
C HIS A 147 10.89 -26.35 10.86
N GLY A 148 9.60 -26.68 10.74
CA GLY A 148 8.53 -26.10 11.56
C GLY A 148 7.64 -25.06 10.88
N ALA A 149 7.72 -24.89 9.56
CA ALA A 149 6.71 -24.16 8.80
C ALA A 149 5.42 -24.98 8.70
N ARG A 150 4.28 -24.29 8.53
CA ARG A 150 2.96 -24.95 8.46
C ARG A 150 2.22 -24.58 7.16
N PRO A 151 1.63 -25.57 6.45
CA PRO A 151 0.72 -25.30 5.35
C PRO A 151 -0.44 -24.41 5.77
N THR A 152 -0.84 -23.48 4.90
CA THR A 152 -2.03 -22.64 5.06
C THR A 152 -3.15 -23.11 4.14
N ALA A 153 -4.40 -22.80 4.48
CA ALA A 153 -5.57 -23.17 3.67
C ALA A 153 -5.53 -22.66 2.21
N SER A 154 -4.83 -21.55 1.96
CA SER A 154 -4.66 -20.96 0.61
C SER A 154 -3.50 -21.57 -0.19
N GLY A 155 -2.91 -22.68 0.27
CA GLY A 155 -1.79 -23.33 -0.42
C GLY A 155 -0.41 -22.74 -0.12
N GLY A 156 -0.30 -21.66 0.66
CA GLY A 156 0.98 -21.11 1.14
C GLY A 156 1.61 -21.88 2.33
N LEU A 157 2.68 -21.30 2.87
CA LEU A 157 3.31 -21.70 4.14
C LEU A 157 3.36 -20.51 5.12
N SER A 158 3.09 -20.79 6.39
CA SER A 158 3.27 -19.86 7.52
C SER A 158 4.49 -20.25 8.36
N GLY A 159 5.14 -19.25 8.98
CA GLY A 159 6.33 -19.48 9.82
C GLY A 159 7.61 -19.80 9.04
N LYS A 160 7.69 -19.36 7.78
CA LYS A 160 8.82 -19.65 6.86
C LYS A 160 10.14 -19.08 7.36
N GLU A 161 10.12 -17.86 7.89
CA GLU A 161 11.32 -17.18 8.38
C GLU A 161 11.96 -17.96 9.54
N ARG A 162 11.15 -18.39 10.51
CA ARG A 162 11.62 -19.22 11.63
C ARG A 162 12.13 -20.57 11.16
N ALA A 163 11.42 -21.23 10.25
CA ALA A 163 11.85 -22.52 9.73
C ALA A 163 13.17 -22.43 8.95
N LEU A 164 13.36 -21.36 8.18
CA LEU A 164 14.60 -21.09 7.47
C LEU A 164 15.74 -20.78 8.46
N ALA A 165 15.48 -20.00 9.51
CA ALA A 165 16.47 -19.72 10.55
C ALA A 165 16.91 -21.01 11.27
N ASN A 166 15.98 -21.91 11.59
CA ASN A 166 16.28 -23.22 12.19
C ASN A 166 17.15 -24.07 11.25
N LEU A 167 16.81 -24.13 9.96
CA LEU A 167 17.60 -24.84 8.96
C LEU A 167 19.03 -24.28 8.87
N LEU A 168 19.17 -22.95 8.85
CA LEU A 168 20.49 -22.32 8.76
C LEU A 168 21.32 -22.59 10.01
N ALA A 169 20.72 -22.48 11.21
CA ALA A 169 21.40 -22.81 12.46
C ALA A 169 21.90 -24.26 12.48
N GLU A 170 21.08 -25.22 12.04
CA GLU A 170 21.49 -26.63 11.92
C GLU A 170 22.69 -26.82 10.99
N LEU A 171 22.77 -26.06 9.89
CA LEU A 171 23.87 -26.15 8.94
C LEU A 171 25.15 -25.41 9.37
N THR A 172 25.05 -24.41 10.25
CA THR A 172 26.19 -23.61 10.71
C THR A 172 26.75 -24.06 12.05
N ASP A 173 25.95 -24.76 12.86
CA ASP A 173 26.34 -25.29 14.17
C ASP A 173 26.79 -26.77 14.10
N SER A 174 26.85 -27.35 12.89
CA SER A 174 27.32 -28.72 12.59
C SER A 174 28.75 -28.77 12.07
#